data_AF-A0A9N7JKN0-F1
#
_entry.id   AF-A0A9N7JKN0-F1
#
_cell.length_a   1.000
_cell.length_b   1.000
_cell.length_c   1.000
_cell.angle_alpha   90.00
_cell.angle_beta   90.00
_cell.angle_gamma   90.00
#
_symmetry.space_group_name_H-M   'P 1'
#
loop_
_entity.id
_entity.type
_entity.pdbx_description
1 polymer ?
#
loop_
_entity_poly.entity_id
_entity_poly.type
_entity_poly.pdbx_seq_one_letter_code
_entity_poly.pdbx_strand_id
1 'polypeptide(L)'
;MQNRMEAVLRKYMPNNISIINFAAYTAKVIIKDGNLAYETDIEGMWDMERYITLLMGEIPRLSEDIYGYGPKEKGFIAHVDIPNEVVEAFSELKEEYSELIGEANPLYASKS
;
A
#
# COMPACT_ATOMS: atom_id res chain seq x y z
N MET A 1 -0.42 -2.04 4.49
CA MET A 1 -1.49 -2.90 3.91
C MET A 1 -2.88 -2.70 4.54
N GLN A 2 -3.04 -1.99 5.67
CA GLN A 2 -4.33 -1.85 6.36
C GLN A 2 -5.46 -1.29 5.46
N ASN A 3 -5.21 -0.21 4.71
CA ASN A 3 -6.20 0.38 3.79
C ASN A 3 -6.69 -0.60 2.73
N ARG A 4 -5.82 -1.45 2.18
CA ARG A 4 -6.22 -2.46 1.20
C ARG A 4 -7.11 -3.53 1.84
N MET A 5 -6.79 -3.96 3.07
CA MET A 5 -7.63 -4.91 3.80
C MET A 5 -9.03 -4.35 4.10
N GLU A 6 -9.10 -3.08 4.51
CA GLU A 6 -10.40 -2.40 4.66
C GLU A 6 -11.16 -2.38 3.34
N ALA A 7 -10.52 -1.95 2.25
CA ALA A 7 -11.18 -1.82 0.95
C ALA A 7 -11.66 -3.18 0.40
N VAL A 8 -10.94 -4.28 0.67
CA VAL A 8 -11.41 -5.64 0.41
C VAL A 8 -12.68 -5.92 1.21
N LEU A 9 -12.66 -5.71 2.53
CA LEU A 9 -13.81 -6.02 3.38
C LEU A 9 -15.02 -5.14 3.03
N ARG A 10 -14.80 -3.85 2.78
CA ARG A 10 -15.80 -2.87 2.37
C ARG A 10 -16.54 -3.28 1.10
N LYS A 11 -15.84 -3.90 0.14
CA LYS A 11 -16.45 -4.42 -1.10
C LYS A 11 -17.58 -5.43 -0.84
N TYR A 12 -17.47 -6.23 0.22
CA TYR A 12 -18.41 -7.31 0.52
C TYR A 12 -19.40 -6.97 1.64
N MET A 13 -19.14 -5.90 2.41
CA MET A 13 -19.98 -5.50 3.54
C MET A 13 -21.00 -4.43 3.14
N PRO A 14 -22.23 -4.50 3.68
CA PRO A 14 -23.19 -3.41 3.57
C PRO A 14 -22.64 -2.09 4.12
N ASN A 15 -23.03 -0.97 3.49
CA ASN A 15 -22.54 0.38 3.87
C ASN A 15 -22.93 0.81 5.29
N ASN A 16 -23.90 0.15 5.92
CA ASN A 16 -24.33 0.44 7.30
C ASN A 16 -23.49 -0.30 8.37
N ILE A 17 -22.48 -1.07 7.97
CA ILE A 17 -21.56 -1.74 8.90
C ILE A 17 -20.30 -0.88 9.10
N SER A 18 -20.05 -0.50 10.35
CA SER A 18 -18.79 0.13 10.75
C SER A 18 -17.67 -0.91 10.77
N ILE A 19 -16.61 -0.65 10.00
CA ILE A 19 -15.36 -1.42 10.05
C ILE A 19 -14.40 -0.64 10.93
N ILE A 20 -13.75 -1.33 11.87
CA ILE A 20 -12.72 -0.74 12.74
C ILE A 20 -11.38 -1.34 12.33
N ASN A 21 -10.47 -0.52 11.83
CA ASN A 21 -9.09 -0.93 11.57
C ASN A 21 -8.24 -0.69 12.81
N PHE A 22 -7.39 -1.66 13.15
CA PHE A 22 -6.45 -1.54 14.24
C PHE A 22 -5.06 -1.94 13.76
N ALA A 23 -4.25 -0.93 13.41
CA ALA A 23 -2.83 -1.13 13.18
C ALA A 23 -2.13 -1.12 14.55
N ALA A 24 -1.50 -2.23 14.94
CA ALA A 24 -0.82 -2.34 16.23
C ALA A 24 0.38 -1.38 16.38
N TYR A 25 0.83 -0.78 15.28
CA TYR A 25 1.92 0.18 15.24
C TYR A 25 1.76 1.14 14.06
N THR A 26 2.42 2.29 14.15
CA THR A 26 2.62 3.25 13.05
C THR A 26 4.10 3.38 12.80
N ALA A 27 4.56 3.00 11.61
CA ALA A 27 5.96 3.09 11.25
C ALA A 27 6.28 4.51 10.75
N LYS A 28 7.21 5.18 11.43
CA LYS A 28 7.78 6.46 10.97
C LYS A 28 9.23 6.24 10.59
N VAL A 29 9.58 6.62 9.37
CA VAL A 29 10.94 6.53 8.82
C VAL A 29 11.58 7.90 8.90
N ILE A 30 12.83 7.94 9.37
CA ILE A 30 13.67 9.13 9.49
C ILE A 30 15.03 8.86 8.84
N ILE A 31 15.79 9.93 8.62
CA ILE A 31 17.21 9.82 8.27
C ILE A 31 18.02 9.77 9.55
N LYS A 32 18.77 8.69 9.75
CA LYS A 32 19.71 8.50 10.86
C LYS A 32 21.07 8.11 10.29
N ASP A 33 22.11 8.87 10.63
CA ASP A 33 23.48 8.65 10.14
C ASP A 33 23.55 8.53 8.60
N GLY A 34 22.77 9.36 7.89
CA GLY A 34 22.70 9.39 6.43
C GLY A 34 21.89 8.25 5.78
N ASN A 35 21.27 7.37 6.58
CA ASN A 35 20.50 6.22 6.09
C ASN A 35 19.05 6.27 6.57
N LEU A 36 18.13 5.66 5.83
CA LEU A 36 16.74 5.51 6.26
C LEU A 36 16.66 4.49 7.40
N ALA A 37 16.01 4.88 8.50
CA ALA A 37 15.79 4.05 9.68
C ALA A 37 14.40 4.32 10.28
N TYR A 38 13.82 3.35 10.97
CA TYR A 38 12.63 3.62 11.78
C TYR A 38 12.99 4.54 12.95
N GLU A 39 12.10 5.50 13.25
CA GLU A 39 12.26 6.43 14.38
C GLU A 39 12.28 5.67 15.71
N THR A 40 11.48 4.62 15.81
CA THR A 40 11.40 3.74 16.98
C THR A 40 11.66 2.31 16.53
N ASP A 41 12.27 1.53 17.42
CA ASP A 41 12.40 0.10 17.19
C ASP A 41 11.02 -0.56 17.31
N ILE A 42 10.61 -1.25 16.26
CA ILE A 42 9.31 -1.93 16.17
C ILE A 42 9.62 -3.42 16.08
N GLU A 43 9.33 -4.16 17.15
CA GLU A 43 9.67 -5.57 17.23
C GLU A 43 8.97 -6.38 16.13
N GLY A 44 9.75 -7.19 15.42
CA GLY A 44 9.27 -8.00 14.30
C GLY A 44 9.00 -7.22 13.00
N MET A 45 9.41 -5.95 12.93
CA MET A 45 9.24 -5.14 11.72
C MET A 45 10.16 -5.60 10.59
N TRP A 46 9.70 -5.43 9.36
CA TRP A 46 10.49 -5.67 8.16
C TRP A 46 11.73 -4.79 8.14
N ASP A 47 12.81 -5.28 7.53
CA ASP A 47 13.93 -4.42 7.14
C ASP A 47 13.46 -3.27 6.21
N MET A 48 14.29 -2.23 6.11
CA MET A 48 13.91 -1.00 5.42
C MET A 48 13.62 -1.22 3.93
N GLU A 49 14.41 -2.05 3.25
CA GLU A 49 14.23 -2.36 1.83
C GLU A 49 12.88 -3.07 1.59
N ARG A 50 12.57 -4.07 2.41
CA ARG A 50 11.31 -4.81 2.34
C ARG A 50 10.12 -3.91 2.68
N TYR A 51 10.26 -3.01 3.66
CA TYR A 51 9.21 -2.06 4.01
C TYR A 51 8.92 -1.08 2.87
N ILE A 52 9.96 -0.49 2.26
CA ILE A 52 9.81 0.42 1.11
C ILE A 52 9.16 -0.33 -0.06
N THR A 53 9.60 -1.55 -0.36
CA THR A 53 9.00 -2.38 -1.42
C THR A 53 7.50 -2.62 -1.18
N LEU A 54 7.12 -2.93 0.07
CA LEU A 54 5.71 -3.11 0.44
C LEU A 54 4.93 -1.80 0.32
N LEU A 55 5.48 -0.68 0.79
CA LEU A 55 4.85 0.64 0.72
C LEU A 55 4.62 1.06 -0.75
N MET A 56 5.66 0.98 -1.57
CA MET A 56 5.63 1.34 -2.99
C MET A 56 4.70 0.45 -3.80
N GLY A 57 4.51 -0.81 -3.40
CA GLY A 57 3.54 -1.70 -4.04
C GLY A 57 2.08 -1.44 -3.64
N GLU A 58 1.81 -0.82 -2.49
CA GLU A 58 0.43 -0.64 -2.01
C GLU A 58 -0.28 0.54 -2.68
N ILE A 59 0.39 1.67 -2.91
CA ILE A 59 -0.25 2.85 -3.52
C ILE A 59 -0.80 2.54 -4.93
N PRO A 60 -0.06 1.89 -5.86
CA PRO A 60 -0.60 1.50 -7.16
C PRO A 60 -1.79 0.54 -7.06
N ARG A 61 -1.79 -0.37 -6.07
CA ARG A 61 -2.91 -1.31 -5.87
C ARG A 61 -4.17 -0.60 -5.39
N LEU A 62 -4.02 0.45 -4.56
CA LEU A 62 -5.16 1.23 -4.07
C LEU A 62 -5.71 2.20 -5.13
N SER A 63 -4.90 2.55 -6.13
CA SER A 63 -5.29 3.43 -7.23
C SER A 63 -6.43 2.84 -8.07
N GLU A 64 -7.20 3.74 -8.70
CA GLU A 64 -8.15 3.40 -9.76
C GLU A 64 -7.51 3.35 -11.17
N ASP A 65 -6.19 3.49 -11.28
CA ASP A 65 -5.44 3.34 -12.54
C ASP A 65 -5.51 1.90 -13.08
N ILE A 66 -5.23 1.69 -14.38
CA ILE A 66 -5.37 0.43 -15.16
C ILE A 66 -4.70 -0.80 -14.55
N TYR A 67 -3.71 -0.61 -13.68
CA TYR A 67 -3.01 -1.68 -12.97
C TYR A 67 -3.50 -1.89 -11.52
N GLY A 68 -4.36 -1.00 -11.05
CA GLY A 68 -4.94 -0.93 -9.73
C GLY A 68 -6.01 -1.98 -9.46
N TYR A 69 -6.37 -2.12 -8.19
CA TYR A 69 -7.30 -3.14 -7.73
C TYR A 69 -8.73 -2.60 -7.61
N GLY A 70 -8.94 -1.31 -7.89
CA GLY A 70 -10.22 -0.65 -7.77
C GLY A 70 -11.31 -1.19 -8.71
N PRO A 71 -12.56 -0.73 -8.54
CA PRO A 71 -13.73 -1.25 -9.25
C PRO A 71 -13.67 -1.11 -10.77
N LYS A 72 -12.98 -0.09 -11.28
CA LYS A 72 -12.83 0.17 -12.72
C LYS A 72 -11.95 -0.85 -13.43
N GLU A 73 -11.07 -1.51 -12.69
CA GLU A 73 -10.02 -2.35 -13.25
C GLU A 73 -10.15 -3.80 -12.80
N LYS A 74 -9.23 -4.32 -11.97
CA LYS A 74 -9.29 -5.71 -11.50
C LYS A 74 -10.49 -5.99 -10.59
N GLY A 75 -11.11 -4.94 -10.04
CA GLY A 75 -12.29 -5.05 -9.20
C GLY A 75 -12.06 -5.88 -7.94
N PHE A 76 -10.84 -5.95 -7.41
CA PHE A 76 -10.52 -6.73 -6.22
C PHE A 76 -10.91 -6.00 -4.92
N ILE A 77 -10.93 -4.67 -4.92
CA ILE A 77 -11.27 -3.84 -3.76
C ILE A 77 -12.37 -2.83 -4.09
N ALA A 78 -13.03 -2.30 -3.05
CA ALA A 78 -13.90 -1.13 -3.19
C ALA A 78 -13.08 0.12 -3.60
N HIS A 79 -13.77 1.16 -4.08
CA HIS A 79 -13.15 2.45 -4.34
C HIS A 79 -12.45 2.98 -3.08
N VAL A 80 -11.27 3.57 -3.26
CA VAL A 80 -10.48 4.22 -2.20
C VAL A 80 -10.10 5.61 -2.68
N ASP A 81 -10.53 6.63 -1.93
CA ASP A 81 -10.07 7.99 -2.13
C ASP A 81 -8.66 8.14 -1.57
N ILE A 82 -7.67 8.25 -2.44
CA ILE A 82 -6.28 8.51 -2.04
C ILE A 82 -6.07 10.03 -2.01
N PRO A 83 -5.68 10.63 -0.86
CA PRO A 83 -5.41 12.06 -0.78
C PRO A 83 -4.30 12.50 -1.74
N ASN A 84 -4.44 13.69 -2.34
CA ASN A 84 -3.45 14.21 -3.29
C ASN A 84 -2.02 14.26 -2.71
N GLU A 85 -1.87 14.64 -1.44
CA GLU A 85 -0.58 14.65 -0.74
C GLU A 85 0.10 13.27 -0.74
N VAL A 86 -0.67 12.17 -0.68
CA VAL A 86 -0.14 10.80 -0.73
C VAL A 86 0.26 10.43 -2.15
N VAL A 87 -0.49 10.89 -3.16
CA VAL A 87 -0.16 10.68 -4.57
C VAL A 87 1.10 11.44 -4.97
N GLU A 88 1.24 12.68 -4.51
CA GLU A 88 2.43 13.52 -4.71
C GLU A 88 3.65 12.89 -4.05
N ALA A 89 3.57 12.54 -2.77
CA ALA A 89 4.65 11.85 -2.06
C ALA A 89 5.05 10.53 -2.72
N PHE A 90 4.08 9.75 -3.21
CA PHE A 90 4.36 8.53 -3.97
C PHE A 90 5.09 8.83 -5.29
N SER A 91 4.70 9.89 -5.99
CA SER A 91 5.32 10.28 -7.26
C SER A 91 6.78 10.69 -7.07
N GLU A 92 7.08 11.44 -6.01
CA GLU A 92 8.46 11.78 -5.63
C GLU A 92 9.28 10.52 -5.31
N LEU A 93 8.74 9.61 -4.50
CA LEU A 93 9.42 8.36 -4.15
C LEU A 93 9.61 7.43 -5.36
N LYS A 94 8.71 7.48 -6.35
CA LYS A 94 8.79 6.66 -7.55
C LYS A 94 9.99 7.01 -8.42
N GLU A 95 10.48 8.26 -8.40
CA GLU A 95 11.69 8.65 -9.14
C GLU A 95 12.93 7.89 -8.64
N GLU A 96 13.02 7.66 -7.34
CA GLU A 96 14.15 6.97 -6.69
C GLU A 96 13.93 5.45 -6.59
N TYR A 97 12.70 4.99 -6.35
CA TYR A 97 12.38 3.60 -6.02
C TYR A 97 11.54 2.88 -7.08
N SER A 98 11.58 3.34 -8.34
CA SER A 98 10.79 2.77 -9.45
C SER A 98 10.97 1.25 -9.60
N GLU A 99 12.18 0.73 -9.39
CA GLU A 99 12.50 -0.70 -9.50
C GLU A 99 11.82 -1.57 -8.43
N LEU A 100 11.43 -0.98 -7.30
CA LEU A 100 10.74 -1.68 -6.20
C LEU A 100 9.23 -1.80 -6.43
N ILE A 101 8.69 -1.12 -7.44
CA ILE A 101 7.31 -1.30 -7.91
C ILE A 101 7.30 -2.55 -8.82
N GLY A 102 7.55 -3.71 -8.22
CA GLY A 102 7.59 -4.97 -8.95
C GLY A 102 6.24 -5.30 -9.59
N GLU A 103 6.26 -5.65 -10.88
CA GLU A 103 5.13 -6.23 -11.59
C GLU A 103 4.60 -7.46 -10.84
N ALA A 104 3.28 -7.66 -10.87
CA ALA A 104 2.68 -8.83 -10.26
C ALA A 104 3.32 -10.10 -10.86
N ASN A 105 3.90 -10.95 -10.02
CA ASN A 105 4.55 -12.17 -10.49
C ASN A 105 3.54 -13.02 -11.28
N PRO A 106 3.74 -13.22 -12.60
CA PRO A 106 2.76 -13.85 -13.47
C PRO A 106 2.51 -15.33 -13.10
N LEU A 107 3.40 -15.97 -12.35
CA LEU A 107 3.20 -17.33 -11.84
C LEU A 107 2.00 -17.46 -10.89
N TYR A 108 1.58 -16.36 -10.27
CA TYR A 108 0.43 -16.33 -9.35
C TYR A 108 -0.78 -15.58 -9.93
N ALA A 109 -0.77 -15.27 -11.23
CA ALA A 109 -1.96 -14.76 -11.90
C ALA A 109 -3.03 -15.87 -11.91
N SER A 110 -4.17 -15.62 -11.26
CA SER A 110 -5.33 -16.50 -11.32
C SER A 110 -5.78 -16.63 -12.78
N LYS A 111 -5.86 -17.87 -13.28
CA LYS A 111 -6.41 -18.17 -14.60
C LYS A 111 -7.90 -17.80 -14.60
N SER A 112 -8.27 -16.83 -15.43
CA SER A 112 -9.67 -16.54 -15.79
C SER A 112 -10.25 -17.67 -16.63
#